data_AF-A0A938BQ31-F1
#
_entry.id   AF-A0A938BQ31-F1
#
_cell.length_a   1.000
_cell.length_b   1.000
_cell.length_c   1.000
_cell.angle_alpha   90.00
_cell.angle_beta   90.00
_cell.angle_gamma   90.00
#
_symmetry.space_group_name_H-M   'P 1'
#
loop_
_entity.id
_entity.type
_entity.pdbx_description
1 polymer ?
#
loop_
_entity_poly.entity_id
_entity_poly.type
_entity_poly.pdbx_seq_one_letter_code
_entity_poly.pdbx_strand_id
1 'polypeptide(L)'
;VRPEILVATVSHLPAVPPAALLRQEGDEKLCVVEQEAGATIARLRPVRRGLDNGRLAAVEGLPAEALVVVHGQNRVADGAKVKIREDLTAEHFGAER
;
A
#
# COMPACT_ATOMS: atom_id res chain seq x y z
N VAL A 1 -5.99 0.10 -39.04
CA VAL A 1 -5.00 0.03 -37.94
C VAL A 1 -5.49 -1.01 -36.95
N ARG A 2 -4.67 -2.02 -36.59
CA ARG A 2 -5.02 -2.97 -35.51
C ARG A 2 -4.53 -2.36 -34.19
N PRO A 3 -5.36 -2.30 -33.13
CA PRO A 3 -4.88 -1.83 -31.84
C PRO A 3 -3.89 -2.87 -31.28
N GLU A 4 -2.70 -2.40 -30.93
CA GLU A 4 -1.74 -3.16 -30.13
C GLU A 4 -2.05 -2.91 -28.65
N ILE A 5 -2.18 -3.99 -27.88
CA ILE A 5 -2.44 -3.92 -26.44
C ILE A 5 -1.29 -4.59 -25.69
N LEU A 6 -0.87 -4.00 -24.58
CA LEU A 6 -0.03 -4.67 -23.59
C LEU A 6 -0.94 -5.34 -22.56
N VAL A 7 -0.68 -6.62 -22.28
CA VAL A 7 -1.38 -7.39 -21.25
C VAL A 7 -0.33 -7.90 -20.25
N ALA A 8 -0.58 -7.72 -18.96
CA ALA A 8 0.24 -8.27 -17.90
C ALA A 8 -0.62 -9.18 -17.00
N THR A 9 -0.13 -10.37 -16.68
CA THR A 9 -0.74 -11.23 -15.65
C THR A 9 -0.27 -10.75 -14.29
N VAL A 10 -1.18 -10.19 -13.50
CA VAL A 10 -0.89 -9.78 -12.12
C VAL A 10 -1.15 -10.98 -11.21
N SER A 11 -0.09 -11.72 -10.87
CA SER A 11 -0.17 -12.82 -9.89
C SER A 11 -0.18 -12.27 -8.47
N HIS A 12 -1.21 -12.53 -7.67
CA HIS A 12 -1.37 -12.39 -6.18
C HIS A 12 -0.69 -11.24 -5.41
N LEU A 13 -0.05 -10.28 -6.06
CA LEU A 13 0.60 -9.18 -5.38
C LEU A 13 -0.46 -8.28 -4.75
N PRO A 14 -0.30 -7.89 -3.47
CA PRO A 14 -1.14 -6.88 -2.88
C PRO A 14 -1.17 -5.64 -3.78
N ALA A 15 -2.36 -5.12 -4.03
CA ALA A 15 -2.56 -3.88 -4.76
C ALA A 15 -2.92 -2.79 -3.75
N VAL A 16 -2.22 -1.67 -3.81
CA VAL A 16 -2.44 -0.52 -2.91
C VAL A 16 -2.74 0.73 -3.72
N PRO A 17 -3.50 1.70 -3.19
CA PRO A 17 -3.62 3.01 -3.80
C PRO A 17 -2.24 3.67 -3.92
N PRO A 18 -1.87 4.29 -5.06
CA PRO A 18 -0.58 4.96 -5.22
C PRO A 18 -0.32 6.02 -4.15
N ALA A 19 -1.37 6.65 -3.62
CA ALA A 19 -1.28 7.61 -2.53
C ALA A 19 -0.69 7.02 -1.23
N ALA A 20 -0.74 5.70 -1.02
CA ALA A 20 -0.16 5.06 0.15
C ALA A 20 1.38 4.98 0.08
N LEU A 21 1.96 5.00 -1.13
CA LEU A 21 3.39 4.91 -1.36
C LEU A 21 4.13 6.16 -0.87
N LEU A 22 5.13 5.94 -0.04
CA LEU A 22 6.04 6.96 0.45
C LEU A 22 7.39 6.80 -0.25
N ARG A 23 7.93 7.89 -0.78
CA ARG A 23 9.30 7.90 -1.30
C ARG A 23 10.21 8.58 -0.27
N GLN A 24 11.13 7.82 0.32
CA GLN A 24 12.09 8.33 1.31
C GLN A 24 13.47 7.76 1.01
N GLU A 25 14.49 8.63 0.98
CA GLU A 25 15.89 8.25 0.73
C GLU A 25 16.13 7.51 -0.61
N GLY A 26 15.23 7.69 -1.57
CA GLY A 26 15.31 7.05 -2.88
C GLY A 26 14.50 5.76 -3.00
N ASP A 27 14.11 5.15 -1.89
CA ASP A 27 13.32 3.93 -1.82
C ASP A 27 11.81 4.21 -1.68
N GLU A 28 10.99 3.30 -2.19
CA GLU A 28 9.55 3.27 -1.92
C GLU A 28 9.27 2.45 -0.67
N LYS A 29 8.44 3.01 0.21
CA LYS A 29 8.04 2.44 1.50
C LYS A 29 6.52 2.53 1.63
N LEU A 30 5.96 1.63 2.43
CA LEU A 30 4.59 1.71 2.90
C LEU A 30 4.57 1.81 4.41
N CYS A 31 3.63 2.57 4.94
CA CYS A 31 3.34 2.61 6.36
C CYS A 31 2.31 1.52 6.67
N VAL A 32 2.76 0.47 7.36
CA VAL A 32 1.95 -0.69 7.74
C VAL A 32 1.57 -0.61 9.20
N VAL A 33 0.33 -0.95 9.52
CA VAL A 33 -0.19 -0.93 10.89
C VAL A 33 -0.14 -2.32 11.48
N GLU A 34 0.46 -2.44 12.66
CA GLU A 34 0.67 -3.69 13.40
C GLU A 34 0.15 -3.55 14.85
N GLN A 35 -0.23 -4.66 15.47
CA GLN A 35 -0.60 -4.69 16.89
C GLN A 35 0.57 -5.26 17.70
N GLU A 36 1.14 -4.45 18.60
CA GLU A 36 2.25 -4.84 19.47
C GLU A 36 1.88 -4.54 20.93
N ALA A 37 1.86 -5.56 21.80
CA ALA A 37 1.60 -5.42 23.24
C ALA A 37 0.36 -4.57 23.61
N GLY A 38 -0.73 -4.69 22.83
CA GLY A 38 -1.98 -3.96 23.04
C GLY A 38 -1.97 -2.51 22.50
N ALA A 39 -0.92 -2.11 21.79
CA ALA A 39 -0.84 -0.83 21.10
C ALA A 39 -0.84 -1.03 19.57
N THR A 40 -1.48 -0.10 18.87
CA THR A 40 -1.46 -0.03 17.41
C THR A 40 -0.26 0.81 16.97
N ILE A 41 0.69 0.16 16.28
CA ILE A 41 1.98 0.72 15.89
C ILE A 41 2.04 0.82 14.37
N ALA A 42 2.55 1.95 13.88
CA ALA A 42 2.87 2.13 12.47
C ALA A 42 4.34 1.81 12.20
N ARG A 43 4.60 0.99 11.18
CA ARG A 43 5.94 0.57 10.75
C ARG A 43 6.18 0.94 9.30
N LEU A 44 7.31 1.57 9.01
CA LEU A 44 7.72 1.86 7.64
C LEU A 44 8.40 0.63 7.05
N ARG A 45 7.76 0.00 6.07
CA ARG A 45 8.29 -1.19 5.39
C ARG A 45 8.74 -0.84 3.98
N PRO A 46 9.97 -1.18 3.56
CA PRO A 46 10.40 -1.03 2.17
C PRO A 46 9.59 -1.96 1.28
N VAL A 47 9.20 -1.48 0.11
CA VAL A 47 8.46 -2.24 -0.89
C VAL A 47 9.06 -2.04 -2.27
N ARG A 48 8.75 -2.96 -3.18
CA ARG A 48 9.02 -2.76 -4.61
C ARG A 48 7.71 -2.56 -5.34
N ARG A 49 7.59 -1.46 -6.07
CA ARG A 49 6.45 -1.22 -6.94
C ARG A 49 6.56 -2.02 -8.23
N GLY A 50 5.49 -2.72 -8.53
CA GLY A 50 5.27 -3.41 -9.80
C GLY A 50 4.42 -2.58 -10.75
N LEU A 51 3.49 -3.26 -11.45
CA LEU A 51 2.57 -2.63 -12.38
C LEU A 51 1.69 -1.58 -11.70
N ASP A 52 1.49 -0.44 -12.34
CA ASP A 52 0.61 0.63 -11.89
C ASP A 52 -0.33 1.05 -13.03
N ASN A 53 -1.64 1.09 -12.75
CA ASN A 53 -2.67 1.46 -13.71
C ASN A 53 -3.29 2.86 -13.47
N GLY A 54 -2.66 3.65 -12.61
CA GLY A 54 -3.09 4.97 -12.17
C GLY A 54 -4.10 4.97 -11.01
N ARG A 55 -4.76 3.83 -10.74
CA ARG A 55 -5.70 3.66 -9.62
C ARG A 55 -5.10 2.84 -8.50
N LEU A 56 -4.38 1.78 -8.85
CA LEU A 56 -3.72 0.85 -7.95
C LEU A 56 -2.32 0.55 -8.46
N ALA A 57 -1.40 0.37 -7.51
CA ALA A 57 -0.06 -0.12 -7.73
C ALA A 57 0.08 -1.52 -7.11
N ALA A 58 0.53 -2.49 -7.90
CA ALA A 58 0.99 -3.77 -7.38
C ALA A 58 2.27 -3.55 -6.57
N VAL A 59 2.39 -4.21 -5.43
CA VAL A 59 3.54 -4.04 -4.52
C VAL A 59 4.04 -5.38 -4.01
N GLU A 60 5.36 -5.54 -4.01
CA GLU A 60 6.06 -6.68 -3.43
C GLU A 60 6.61 -6.34 -2.03
N GLY A 61 6.76 -7.36 -1.18
CA GLY A 61 7.34 -7.19 0.16
C GLY A 61 6.32 -6.89 1.26
N LEU A 62 5.02 -6.92 0.96
CA LEU A 62 3.96 -6.84 1.95
C LEU A 62 3.40 -8.24 2.29
N PRO A 63 3.06 -8.49 3.57
CA PRO A 63 2.26 -9.64 3.92
C PRO A 63 0.85 -9.53 3.32
N ALA A 64 0.23 -10.68 3.07
CA ALA A 64 -1.17 -10.73 2.68
C ALA A 64 -2.03 -10.02 3.75
N GLU A 65 -3.06 -9.29 3.31
CA GLU A 65 -4.03 -8.60 4.19
C GLU A 65 -3.41 -7.54 5.13
N ALA A 66 -2.22 -7.02 4.80
CA ALA A 66 -1.60 -5.93 5.55
C ALA A 66 -2.50 -4.68 5.58
N LEU A 67 -2.66 -4.08 6.77
CA LEU A 67 -3.29 -2.78 6.93
C LEU A 67 -2.31 -1.68 6.57
N VAL A 68 -2.59 -0.94 5.51
CA VAL A 68 -1.71 0.11 4.99
C VAL A 68 -2.33 1.48 5.20
N VAL A 69 -1.52 2.43 5.67
CA VAL A 69 -1.96 3.82 5.82
C VAL A 69 -2.02 4.51 4.45
N VAL A 70 -3.22 4.94 4.06
CA VAL A 70 -3.49 5.62 2.78
C VAL A 70 -3.56 7.16 2.89
N HIS A 71 -3.60 7.70 4.12
CA HIS A 71 -3.66 9.14 4.37
C HIS A 71 -2.94 9.53 5.66
N GLY A 72 -2.18 10.65 5.63
CA GLY A 72 -1.43 11.18 6.77
C GLY A 72 -0.10 10.48 7.06
N GLN A 73 0.29 9.52 6.22
CA GLN A 73 1.50 8.69 6.38
C GLN A 73 2.80 9.50 6.40
N ASN A 74 2.85 10.69 5.80
CA ASN A 74 4.00 11.59 5.84
C ASN A 74 4.29 12.20 7.22
N ARG A 75 3.36 12.08 8.18
CA ARG A 75 3.52 12.58 9.56
C ARG A 75 3.79 11.47 10.57
N VAL A 76 3.94 10.24 10.10
CA VAL A 76 4.07 9.05 10.94
C VAL A 76 5.53 8.60 10.90
N ALA A 77 6.20 8.66 12.05
CA ALA A 77 7.53 8.09 12.20
C ALA A 77 7.45 6.56 12.31
N ASP A 78 8.52 5.87 11.92
CA ASP A 78 8.61 4.43 12.12
C ASP A 78 8.54 4.07 13.62
N GLY A 79 7.69 3.11 13.98
CA GLY A 79 7.41 2.71 15.36
C GLY A 79 6.44 3.63 16.11
N ALA A 80 5.83 4.61 15.45
CA ALA A 80 4.89 5.52 16.10
C ALA A 80 3.60 4.81 16.53
N LYS A 81 3.09 5.15 17.72
CA LYS A 81 1.73 4.77 18.14
C LYS A 81 0.72 5.57 17.33
N VAL A 82 -0.24 4.89 16.73
CA VAL A 82 -1.28 5.51 15.90
C VAL A 82 -2.67 5.08 16.36
N LYS A 83 -3.68 5.88 15.98
CA LYS A 83 -5.09 5.53 16.14
C LYS A 83 -5.72 5.43 14.76
N ILE A 84 -6.31 4.28 14.45
CA ILE A 84 -7.10 4.08 13.24
C ILE A 84 -8.38 4.91 13.40
N ARG A 85 -8.62 5.83 12.48
CA ARG A 85 -9.86 6.62 12.45
C ARG A 85 -10.95 5.92 11.65
N GLU A 86 -10.56 5.31 10.54
CA GLU A 86 -11.43 4.66 9.58
C GLU A 86 -10.62 3.53 8.91
N ASP A 87 -11.30 2.42 8.62
CA ASP A 87 -10.75 1.27 7.92
C ASP A 87 -11.43 1.17 6.56
N LEU A 88 -10.65 1.35 5.49
CA LEU A 88 -11.14 1.43 4.12
C LEU A 88 -10.81 0.12 3.38
N THR A 89 -11.83 -0.51 2.81
CA THR A 89 -11.65 -1.74 2.02
C THR A 89 -11.20 -1.41 0.59
N ALA A 90 -10.67 -2.40 -0.12
CA ALA A 90 -10.24 -2.26 -1.51
C ALA A 90 -11.37 -1.77 -2.45
N GLU A 91 -12.63 -2.11 -2.14
CA GLU A 91 -13.82 -1.65 -2.87
C GLU A 91 -13.95 -0.12 -2.87
N HIS A 92 -13.50 0.54 -1.80
CA HIS A 92 -13.50 2.00 -1.69
C HIS A 92 -12.60 2.68 -2.75
N PHE A 93 -11.64 1.93 -3.30
CA PHE A 93 -10.72 2.39 -4.33
C PHE A 93 -11.07 1.88 -5.74
N GLY A 94 -12.25 1.26 -5.90
CA GLY A 94 -12.71 0.74 -7.19
C GLY A 94 -11.95 -0.52 -7.65
N ALA A 95 -11.39 -1.28 -6.71
CA ALA A 95 -10.89 -2.63 -6.98
C ALA A 95 -12.10 -3.59 -7.04
N GLU A 96 -12.72 -3.73 -8.22
CA GLU A 96 -13.72 -4.79 -8.42
C GLU A 96 -13.02 -6.16 -8.51
N ARG A 97 -13.62 -7.16 -7.85
CA ARG A 97 -13.16 -8.55 -7.78
C ARG A 97 -13.12 -9.23 -9.16
#